data_AF-A0A239RJP0-F1
#
_entry.id   AF-A0A239RJP0-F1
#
_cell.length_a   1.000
_cell.length_b   1.000
_cell.length_c   1.000
_cell.angle_alpha   90.00
_cell.angle_beta   90.00
_cell.angle_gamma   90.00
#
_symmetry.space_group_name_H-M   'P 1'
#
loop_
_entity.id
_entity.type
_entity.pdbx_description
1 polymer ?
#
loop_
_entity_poly.entity_id
_entity_poly.type
_entity_poly.pdbx_seq_one_letter_code
_entity_poly.pdbx_strand_id
1 'polypeptide(L)'
;MKIGLFIPCYVDALYPEAGVAAYKLLKYLGLDVEYPEKQTCCGQPMANAGFGRMSVPLARKFDELFRGYDYVVAPSASCAAFVKEFYPRLLQGEHECVTSNKIMDIVEFLHDVMKVSSLPGKFPHVVSVHNSCHGVRELGLSAPSECHVPQYNKIIDLLKLVEGITVKEPERKDECCGFGGMFAVEEPDVSIRMGEDKIARHMATGAEYVTGPDSSCLMHMAGIAKRQHKPIQFIHVVQILAAGL
;
A
#
# COMPACT_ATOMS: atom_id res chain seq x y z
N MET A 1 -17.59 -14.73 -1.38
CA MET A 1 -16.69 -13.94 -2.23
C MET A 1 -15.31 -14.57 -2.14
N LYS A 2 -14.78 -15.04 -3.26
CA LYS A 2 -13.46 -15.66 -3.36
C LYS A 2 -12.41 -14.59 -3.61
N ILE A 3 -11.48 -14.43 -2.68
CA ILE A 3 -10.44 -13.41 -2.70
C ILE A 3 -9.11 -14.05 -3.09
N GLY A 4 -8.50 -13.54 -4.16
CA GLY A 4 -7.11 -13.81 -4.48
C GLY A 4 -6.22 -12.84 -3.69
N LEU A 5 -5.51 -13.34 -2.69
CA LEU A 5 -4.55 -12.52 -1.94
C LEU A 5 -3.25 -12.39 -2.73
N PHE A 6 -3.04 -11.22 -3.31
CA PHE A 6 -1.80 -10.87 -3.95
C PHE A 6 -0.83 -10.28 -2.92
N ILE A 7 0.28 -10.97 -2.68
CA ILE A 7 1.37 -10.55 -1.80
C ILE A 7 2.51 -9.97 -2.66
N PRO A 8 2.74 -8.65 -2.60
CA PRO A 8 3.83 -7.99 -3.31
C PRO A 8 5.21 -8.44 -2.85
N CYS A 9 6.21 -8.26 -3.71
CA CYS A 9 7.60 -8.68 -3.44
C CYS A 9 8.20 -8.09 -2.15
N TYR A 10 7.92 -6.81 -1.84
CA TYR A 10 8.39 -6.20 -0.59
C TYR A 10 7.74 -6.80 0.66
N VAL A 11 6.47 -7.18 0.54
CA VAL A 11 5.75 -7.85 1.64
C VAL A 11 6.29 -9.26 1.80
N ASP A 12 6.41 -10.03 0.71
CA ASP A 12 6.89 -11.41 0.76
C ASP A 12 8.33 -11.51 1.31
N ALA A 13 9.25 -10.68 0.80
CA ALA A 13 10.68 -10.82 1.07
C ALA A 13 11.17 -10.06 2.32
N LEU A 14 10.53 -8.95 2.69
CA LEU A 14 11.06 -8.03 3.73
C LEU A 14 10.10 -7.75 4.88
N TYR A 15 8.78 -7.77 4.63
CA TYR A 15 7.75 -7.43 5.62
C TYR A 15 6.60 -8.47 5.62
N PRO A 16 6.89 -9.77 5.78
CA PRO A 16 5.90 -10.84 5.66
C PRO A 16 4.74 -10.71 6.67
N GLU A 17 4.99 -10.06 7.80
CA GLU A 17 4.00 -9.73 8.82
C GLU A 17 2.82 -8.92 8.26
N ALA A 18 3.03 -8.05 7.27
CA ALA A 18 1.95 -7.34 6.60
C ALA A 18 1.06 -8.28 5.76
N GLY A 19 1.64 -9.29 5.12
CA GLY A 19 0.92 -10.31 4.37
C GLY A 19 0.11 -11.24 5.28
N VAL A 20 0.73 -11.67 6.38
CA VAL A 20 0.06 -12.48 7.42
C VAL A 20 -1.09 -11.71 8.05
N ALA A 21 -0.89 -10.44 8.41
CA ALA A 21 -1.94 -9.58 8.94
C ALA A 21 -3.09 -9.38 7.95
N ALA A 22 -2.80 -9.17 6.66
CA ALA A 22 -3.82 -9.10 5.60
C ALA A 22 -4.65 -10.39 5.51
N TYR A 23 -3.99 -11.55 5.49
CA TYR A 23 -4.67 -12.84 5.48
C TYR A 23 -5.56 -13.03 6.72
N LYS A 24 -5.01 -12.82 7.92
CA LYS A 24 -5.76 -12.95 9.18
C LYS A 24 -6.99 -12.04 9.22
N LEU A 25 -6.84 -10.77 8.82
CA LEU A 25 -7.93 -9.81 8.81
C LEU A 25 -9.03 -10.21 7.83
N LEU A 26 -8.67 -10.58 6.60
CA LEU A 26 -9.66 -11.01 5.61
C LEU A 26 -10.38 -12.31 6.03
N LYS A 27 -9.67 -13.27 6.65
CA LYS A 27 -10.27 -14.49 7.23
C LYS A 27 -11.19 -14.18 8.41
N TYR A 28 -10.80 -13.26 9.29
CA TYR A 28 -11.62 -12.80 10.41
C TYR A 28 -12.95 -12.19 9.92
N LEU A 29 -12.93 -11.48 8.79
CA LEU A 29 -14.12 -10.93 8.14
C LEU A 29 -14.97 -11.98 7.39
N GLY A 30 -14.66 -13.27 7.52
CA GLY A 30 -15.44 -14.37 6.95
C GLY A 30 -15.24 -14.58 5.45
N LEU A 31 -14.17 -14.04 4.86
CA LEU A 31 -13.90 -14.16 3.43
C LEU A 31 -13.22 -15.49 3.09
N ASP A 32 -13.49 -15.99 1.88
CA ASP A 32 -12.81 -17.13 1.30
C ASP A 32 -11.52 -16.66 0.61
N VAL A 33 -10.42 -16.67 1.36
CA VAL A 33 -9.13 -16.11 0.94
C VAL A 33 -8.19 -17.23 0.50
N GLU A 34 -7.68 -17.13 -0.72
CA GLU A 34 -6.67 -18.01 -1.26
C GLU A 34 -5.39 -17.22 -1.57
N TYR A 35 -4.24 -17.82 -1.28
CA TYR A 35 -2.93 -17.31 -1.68
C TYR A 35 -2.41 -18.17 -2.84
N PRO A 36 -2.43 -17.69 -4.09
CA PRO A 36 -1.91 -18.46 -5.21
C PRO A 36 -0.38 -18.54 -5.16
N GLU A 37 0.18 -19.69 -4.81
CA GLU A 37 1.64 -19.86 -4.58
C GLU A 37 2.52 -19.54 -5.79
N LYS A 38 1.96 -19.58 -7.01
CA LYS A 38 2.69 -19.31 -8.26
C LYS A 38 2.74 -17.83 -8.63
N GLN A 39 2.23 -16.94 -7.79
CA GLN A 39 2.26 -15.50 -8.01
C GLN A 39 3.70 -14.98 -8.08
N THR A 40 3.88 -13.84 -8.75
CA THR A 40 5.19 -13.20 -8.96
C THR A 40 5.08 -11.70 -8.69
N CYS A 41 6.17 -10.96 -8.88
CA CYS A 41 6.15 -9.50 -8.83
C CYS A 41 5.13 -8.90 -9.83
N CYS A 42 4.53 -7.75 -9.47
CA CYS A 42 3.66 -6.98 -10.35
C CYS A 42 4.39 -6.41 -11.58
N GLY A 43 5.72 -6.33 -11.56
CA GLY A 43 6.53 -5.81 -12.68
C GLY A 43 6.73 -4.29 -12.67
N GLN A 44 6.15 -3.57 -11.70
CA GLN A 44 6.20 -2.11 -11.64
C GLN A 44 7.62 -1.51 -11.71
N PRO A 45 8.64 -2.01 -10.97
CA PRO A 45 9.98 -1.43 -11.04
C PRO A 45 10.59 -1.48 -12.44
N MET A 46 10.34 -2.55 -13.18
CA MET A 46 10.86 -2.76 -14.54
C MET A 46 10.19 -1.80 -15.54
N ALA A 47 8.87 -1.61 -15.42
CA ALA A 47 8.15 -0.64 -16.24
C ALA A 47 8.57 0.80 -15.94
N ASN A 48 8.73 1.16 -14.67
CA ASN A 48 9.18 2.49 -14.25
C ASN A 48 10.60 2.82 -14.74
N ALA A 49 11.45 1.79 -14.92
CA ALA A 49 12.80 1.92 -15.48
C ALA A 49 12.81 2.02 -17.03
N GLY A 50 11.66 2.15 -17.68
CA GLY A 50 11.54 2.23 -19.14
C GLY A 50 11.48 0.88 -19.86
N PHE A 51 11.55 -0.25 -19.13
CA PHE A 51 11.49 -1.61 -19.70
C PHE A 51 10.08 -2.19 -19.68
N GLY A 52 9.05 -1.38 -19.98
CA GLY A 52 7.63 -1.79 -19.91
C GLY A 52 7.32 -3.06 -20.70
N ARG A 53 7.90 -3.24 -21.89
CA ARG A 53 7.72 -4.47 -22.71
C ARG A 53 8.16 -5.74 -21.98
N MET A 54 9.18 -5.66 -21.13
CA MET A 54 9.65 -6.80 -20.34
C MET A 54 8.71 -7.15 -19.19
N SER A 55 7.75 -6.27 -18.85
CA SER A 55 6.71 -6.54 -17.85
C SER A 55 5.51 -7.31 -18.43
N VAL A 56 5.38 -7.41 -19.75
CA VAL A 56 4.24 -8.09 -20.42
C VAL A 56 4.07 -9.55 -20.00
N PRO A 57 5.13 -10.39 -19.94
CA PRO A 57 4.98 -11.78 -19.47
C PRO A 57 4.51 -11.87 -18.02
N LEU A 58 4.92 -10.93 -17.16
CA LEU A 58 4.47 -10.86 -15.76
C LEU A 58 2.99 -10.48 -15.69
N ALA A 59 2.57 -9.48 -16.46
CA ALA A 59 1.18 -9.04 -16.51
C ALA A 59 0.24 -10.15 -17.02
N ARG A 60 0.63 -10.88 -18.07
CA ARG A 60 -0.13 -12.02 -18.58
C ARG A 60 -0.26 -13.13 -17.53
N LYS A 61 0.85 -13.53 -16.91
CA LYS A 61 0.86 -14.55 -15.87
C LYS A 61 0.00 -14.14 -14.67
N PHE A 62 0.08 -12.87 -14.26
CA PHE A 62 -0.73 -12.33 -13.19
C PHE A 62 -2.23 -12.44 -13.54
N ASP A 63 -2.62 -11.99 -14.73
CA ASP A 63 -4.02 -12.06 -15.14
C ASP A 63 -4.54 -13.51 -15.20
N GLU A 64 -3.78 -14.42 -15.81
CA GLU A 64 -4.12 -15.85 -15.87
C GLU A 64 -4.31 -16.45 -14.47
N LEU A 65 -3.45 -16.09 -13.52
CA LEU A 65 -3.49 -16.62 -12.16
C LEU A 65 -4.67 -16.07 -11.36
N PHE A 66 -5.01 -14.80 -11.55
CA PHE A 66 -5.97 -14.10 -10.70
C PHE A 66 -7.35 -13.86 -11.33
N ARG A 67 -7.53 -14.09 -12.65
CA ARG A 67 -8.81 -13.82 -13.34
C ARG A 67 -10.02 -14.57 -12.78
N GLY A 68 -9.80 -15.72 -12.14
CA GLY A 68 -10.85 -16.57 -11.57
C GLY A 68 -11.41 -16.09 -10.23
N TYR A 69 -10.80 -15.10 -9.57
CA TYR A 69 -11.29 -14.57 -8.30
C TYR A 69 -12.37 -13.51 -8.49
N ASP A 70 -13.18 -13.26 -7.45
CA ASP A 70 -14.14 -12.16 -7.44
C ASP A 70 -13.39 -10.83 -7.30
N TYR A 71 -12.44 -10.78 -6.35
CA TYR A 71 -11.54 -9.67 -6.10
C TYR A 71 -10.11 -10.17 -5.92
N VAL A 72 -9.16 -9.33 -6.32
CA VAL A 72 -7.74 -9.50 -5.99
C VAL A 72 -7.40 -8.41 -4.99
N VAL A 73 -6.93 -8.79 -3.80
CA VAL A 73 -6.64 -7.84 -2.74
C VAL A 73 -5.15 -7.84 -2.45
N ALA A 74 -4.54 -6.67 -2.40
CA ALA A 74 -3.11 -6.51 -2.13
C ALA A 74 -2.85 -5.56 -0.96
N PRO A 75 -1.94 -5.90 -0.02
CA PRO A 75 -1.39 -4.94 0.95
C PRO A 75 -0.30 -4.08 0.29
N SER A 76 -0.63 -3.42 -0.82
CA SER A 76 0.21 -2.41 -1.48
C SER A 76 -0.62 -1.59 -2.46
N ALA A 77 -0.80 -0.32 -2.14
CA ALA A 77 -1.41 0.64 -3.05
C ALA A 77 -0.61 0.78 -4.35
N SER A 78 0.72 0.79 -4.29
CA SER A 78 1.58 0.87 -5.48
C SER A 78 1.38 -0.29 -6.44
N CYS A 79 1.36 -1.52 -5.93
CA CYS A 79 1.21 -2.69 -6.79
C CYS A 79 -0.21 -2.83 -7.33
N ALA A 80 -1.22 -2.52 -6.51
CA ALA A 80 -2.61 -2.50 -6.96
C ALA A 80 -2.83 -1.44 -8.06
N ALA A 81 -2.30 -0.22 -7.88
CA ALA A 81 -2.33 0.84 -8.89
C ALA A 81 -1.69 0.40 -10.20
N PHE A 82 -0.52 -0.24 -10.14
CA PHE A 82 0.17 -0.68 -11.35
C PHE A 82 -0.64 -1.69 -12.17
N VAL A 83 -1.23 -2.69 -11.50
CA VAL A 83 -2.11 -3.68 -12.16
C VAL A 83 -3.37 -3.00 -12.71
N LYS A 84 -3.99 -2.09 -11.94
CA LYS A 84 -5.23 -1.40 -12.33
C LYS A 84 -5.04 -0.49 -13.54
N GLU A 85 -4.04 0.38 -13.50
CA GLU A 85 -3.89 1.48 -14.47
C GLU A 85 -2.97 1.15 -15.66
N PHE A 86 -1.97 0.30 -15.46
CA PHE A 86 -0.92 0.08 -16.46
C PHE A 86 -1.03 -1.26 -17.19
N TYR A 87 -1.51 -2.34 -16.56
CA TYR A 87 -1.66 -3.62 -17.26
C TYR A 87 -2.55 -3.54 -18.51
N PRO A 88 -3.69 -2.82 -18.52
CA PRO A 88 -4.51 -2.68 -19.73
C PRO A 88 -3.72 -2.11 -20.91
N ARG A 89 -2.80 -1.18 -20.65
CA ARG A 89 -1.92 -0.58 -21.67
C ARG A 89 -0.81 -1.53 -22.09
N LEU A 90 -0.20 -2.24 -21.13
CA LEU A 90 0.86 -3.21 -21.40
C LEU A 90 0.37 -4.41 -22.23
N LEU A 91 -0.87 -4.83 -22.02
CA LEU A 91 -1.47 -6.00 -22.66
C LEU A 91 -2.33 -5.66 -23.88
N GLN A 92 -2.40 -4.37 -24.25
CA GLN A 92 -3.24 -3.89 -25.35
C GLN A 92 -2.93 -4.63 -26.65
N GLY A 93 -3.96 -5.21 -27.27
CA GLY A 93 -3.84 -5.95 -28.53
C GLY A 93 -3.34 -7.39 -28.41
N GLU A 94 -2.95 -7.84 -27.21
CA GLU A 94 -2.48 -9.21 -26.96
C GLU A 94 -3.39 -10.00 -26.02
N HIS A 95 -3.86 -9.37 -24.95
CA HIS A 95 -4.57 -10.05 -23.85
C HIS A 95 -5.52 -9.08 -23.15
N GLU A 96 -6.77 -9.47 -22.97
CA GLU A 96 -7.71 -8.67 -22.17
C GLU A 96 -7.32 -8.78 -20.68
N CYS A 97 -6.91 -7.67 -20.07
CA CYS A 97 -6.63 -7.62 -18.64
C CYS A 97 -7.93 -7.57 -17.85
N VAL A 98 -8.43 -8.71 -17.39
CA VAL A 98 -9.63 -8.79 -16.55
C VAL A 98 -9.32 -8.34 -15.12
N THR A 99 -8.12 -8.68 -14.64
CA THR A 99 -7.68 -8.43 -13.26
C THR A 99 -7.52 -6.96 -12.92
N SER A 100 -7.33 -6.07 -13.90
CA SER A 100 -7.29 -4.62 -13.66
C SER A 100 -8.61 -4.09 -13.07
N ASN A 101 -9.74 -4.73 -13.37
CA ASN A 101 -11.05 -4.35 -12.82
C ASN A 101 -11.35 -5.01 -11.47
N LYS A 102 -10.51 -5.94 -11.02
CA LYS A 102 -10.72 -6.76 -9.81
C LYS A 102 -9.70 -6.48 -8.71
N ILE A 103 -8.54 -5.95 -9.08
CA ILE A 103 -7.46 -5.61 -8.15
C ILE A 103 -7.83 -4.38 -7.32
N MET A 104 -7.62 -4.49 -6.01
CA MET A 104 -7.82 -3.42 -5.06
C MET A 104 -6.71 -3.44 -4.03
N ASP A 105 -6.33 -2.25 -3.56
CA ASP A 105 -5.60 -2.15 -2.31
C ASP A 105 -6.50 -2.60 -1.14
N ILE A 106 -5.91 -3.16 -0.09
CA ILE A 106 -6.67 -3.66 1.06
C ILE A 106 -7.47 -2.55 1.78
N VAL A 107 -6.97 -1.31 1.83
CA VAL A 107 -7.73 -0.18 2.40
C VAL A 107 -8.93 0.13 1.51
N GLU A 108 -8.74 0.21 0.19
CA GLU A 108 -9.83 0.42 -0.78
C GLU A 108 -10.91 -0.66 -0.63
N PHE A 109 -10.50 -1.93 -0.59
CA PHE A 109 -11.41 -3.06 -0.48
C PHE A 109 -12.19 -3.05 0.85
N LEU A 110 -11.51 -2.83 1.97
CA LEU A 110 -12.15 -2.79 3.29
C LEU A 110 -13.12 -1.62 3.43
N HIS A 111 -12.77 -0.46 2.88
CA HIS A 111 -13.56 0.76 2.98
C HIS A 111 -14.75 0.78 2.00
N ASP A 112 -14.51 0.51 0.72
CA ASP A 112 -15.51 0.74 -0.34
C ASP A 112 -16.39 -0.49 -0.61
N VAL A 113 -15.81 -1.69 -0.56
CA VAL A 113 -16.51 -2.95 -0.86
C VAL A 113 -17.09 -3.56 0.41
N MET A 114 -16.24 -3.84 1.39
CA MET A 114 -16.66 -4.48 2.64
C MET A 114 -17.39 -3.52 3.59
N LYS A 115 -17.11 -2.21 3.49
CA LYS A 115 -17.69 -1.16 4.33
C LYS A 115 -17.65 -1.52 5.81
N VAL A 116 -16.48 -1.98 6.26
CA VAL A 116 -16.30 -2.47 7.63
C VAL A 116 -16.63 -1.36 8.64
N SER A 117 -17.40 -1.69 9.66
CA SER A 117 -17.81 -0.76 10.72
C SER A 117 -17.19 -1.08 12.08
N SER A 118 -16.43 -2.18 12.17
CA SER A 118 -15.74 -2.61 13.40
C SER A 118 -14.52 -3.45 13.06
N LEU A 119 -13.50 -3.38 13.92
CA LEU A 119 -12.25 -4.13 13.81
C LEU A 119 -11.92 -4.79 15.15
N PRO A 120 -11.18 -5.90 15.16
CA PRO A 120 -10.99 -6.74 16.35
C PRO A 120 -10.04 -6.17 17.41
N GLY A 121 -9.29 -5.12 17.08
CA GLY A 121 -8.06 -4.75 17.77
C GLY A 121 -8.03 -3.45 18.55
N LYS A 122 -7.07 -3.38 19.48
CA LYS A 122 -6.63 -2.14 20.13
C LYS A 122 -5.21 -1.78 19.67
N PHE A 123 -4.94 -0.50 19.47
CA PHE A 123 -3.61 0.00 19.17
C PHE A 123 -3.39 1.35 19.86
N PRO A 124 -3.06 1.36 21.18
CA PRO A 124 -3.04 2.57 22.01
C PRO A 124 -1.78 3.43 21.79
N HIS A 125 -1.56 3.90 20.56
CA HIS A 125 -0.41 4.70 20.15
C HIS A 125 -0.83 5.92 19.33
N VAL A 126 0.06 6.92 19.28
CA VAL A 126 -0.07 8.05 18.35
C VAL A 126 0.53 7.65 16.99
N VAL A 127 -0.29 7.71 15.94
CA VAL A 127 0.06 7.22 14.59
C VAL A 127 -0.08 8.34 13.57
N SER A 128 0.98 8.59 12.81
CA SER A 128 0.98 9.53 11.68
C SER A 128 0.76 8.78 10.36
N VAL A 129 -0.18 9.26 9.53
CA VAL A 129 -0.53 8.59 8.27
C VAL A 129 0.31 9.10 7.10
N HIS A 130 0.91 8.16 6.38
CA HIS A 130 1.57 8.33 5.10
C HIS A 130 0.67 7.79 3.98
N ASN A 131 0.09 8.68 3.17
CA ASN A 131 -0.94 8.29 2.19
C ASN A 131 -0.45 7.50 0.96
N SER A 132 0.86 7.45 0.70
CA SER A 132 1.47 6.98 -0.56
C SER A 132 1.04 7.79 -1.80
N CYS A 133 1.97 8.07 -2.71
CA CYS A 133 1.65 8.83 -3.92
C CYS A 133 0.70 8.07 -4.86
N HIS A 134 0.88 6.75 -5.04
CA HIS A 134 -0.05 5.93 -5.83
C HIS A 134 -1.39 5.74 -5.12
N GLY A 135 -1.38 5.65 -3.79
CA GLY A 135 -2.62 5.64 -3.00
C GLY A 135 -3.46 6.88 -3.26
N VAL A 136 -2.85 8.07 -3.23
CA VAL A 136 -3.54 9.35 -3.46
C VAL A 136 -3.94 9.53 -4.92
N ARG A 137 -2.99 9.40 -5.86
CA ARG A 137 -3.13 9.89 -7.24
C ARG A 137 -3.62 8.86 -8.25
N GLU A 138 -3.48 7.57 -7.96
CA GLU A 138 -3.93 6.49 -8.85
C GLU A 138 -5.17 5.80 -8.27
N LEU A 139 -5.16 5.44 -6.98
CA LEU A 139 -6.25 4.67 -6.36
C LEU A 139 -7.33 5.52 -5.66
N GLY A 140 -7.07 6.80 -5.40
CA GLY A 140 -8.00 7.66 -4.67
C GLY A 140 -8.29 7.15 -3.25
N LEU A 141 -7.25 6.74 -2.51
CA LEU A 141 -7.35 6.39 -1.08
C LEU A 141 -7.55 7.64 -0.20
N SER A 142 -7.12 8.81 -0.68
CA SER A 142 -7.36 10.09 -0.03
C SER A 142 -7.39 11.23 -1.05
N ALA A 143 -7.97 12.36 -0.66
CA ALA A 143 -8.05 13.55 -1.52
C ALA A 143 -6.65 14.15 -1.77
N PRO A 144 -6.23 14.36 -3.04
CA PRO A 144 -4.99 15.06 -3.37
C PRO A 144 -5.05 16.53 -2.91
N SER A 145 -3.98 17.03 -2.30
CA SER A 145 -3.91 18.39 -1.78
C SER A 145 -3.90 19.45 -2.88
N GLU A 146 -3.47 19.08 -4.08
CA GLU A 146 -3.45 19.94 -5.27
C GLU A 146 -4.82 20.13 -5.94
N CYS A 147 -5.84 19.36 -5.58
CA CYS A 147 -7.17 19.44 -6.21
C CYS A 147 -8.21 20.11 -5.30
N HIS A 148 -9.09 20.92 -5.90
CA HIS A 148 -10.22 21.53 -5.22
C HIS A 148 -11.42 20.55 -5.11
N VAL A 149 -11.28 19.53 -4.27
CA VAL A 149 -12.30 18.48 -4.05
C VAL A 149 -12.59 18.30 -2.55
N PRO A 150 -13.76 17.71 -2.17
CA PRO A 150 -14.04 17.36 -0.79
C PRO A 150 -12.91 16.51 -0.19
N GLN A 151 -12.54 16.84 1.04
CA GLN A 151 -11.45 16.15 1.74
C GLN A 151 -11.96 14.81 2.29
N TYR A 152 -11.23 13.73 2.00
CA TYR A 152 -11.49 12.39 2.52
C TYR A 152 -10.18 11.61 2.66
N ASN A 153 -10.17 10.58 3.51
CA ASN A 153 -9.04 9.68 3.66
C ASN A 153 -9.48 8.32 4.20
N LYS A 154 -9.56 7.32 3.30
CA LYS A 154 -10.04 5.96 3.60
C LYS A 154 -9.16 5.26 4.63
N ILE A 155 -7.85 5.55 4.65
CA ILE A 155 -6.90 5.00 5.62
C ILE A 155 -7.28 5.51 7.02
N ILE A 156 -7.49 6.81 7.16
CA ILE A 156 -7.88 7.43 8.45
C ILE A 156 -9.24 6.93 8.90
N ASP A 157 -10.20 6.79 7.99
CA ASP A 157 -11.55 6.33 8.32
C ASP A 157 -11.52 4.89 8.88
N LEU A 158 -10.72 3.99 8.30
CA LEU A 158 -10.51 2.65 8.85
C LEU A 158 -9.74 2.67 10.17
N LEU A 159 -8.68 3.49 10.29
CA LEU A 159 -7.89 3.58 11.52
C LEU A 159 -8.73 4.06 12.70
N LYS A 160 -9.69 4.97 12.51
CA LYS A 160 -10.59 5.45 13.57
C LYS A 160 -11.48 4.35 14.16
N LEU A 161 -11.62 3.20 13.49
CA LEU A 161 -12.35 2.04 14.01
C LEU A 161 -11.52 1.22 15.01
N VAL A 162 -10.20 1.45 15.08
CA VAL A 162 -9.30 0.73 15.99
C VAL A 162 -9.33 1.41 17.36
N GLU A 163 -9.55 0.64 18.42
CA GLU A 163 -9.68 1.20 19.75
C GLU A 163 -8.31 1.70 20.28
N GLY A 164 -8.31 2.88 20.91
CA GLY A 164 -7.14 3.46 21.59
C GLY A 164 -6.17 4.23 20.68
N ILE A 165 -6.31 4.16 19.36
CA ILE A 165 -5.40 4.86 18.44
C ILE A 165 -5.65 6.37 18.43
N THR A 166 -4.57 7.14 18.37
CA THR A 166 -4.63 8.58 18.08
C THR A 166 -4.06 8.83 16.68
N VAL A 167 -4.92 9.12 15.72
CA VAL A 167 -4.50 9.36 14.32
C VAL A 167 -4.11 10.83 14.11
N LYS A 168 -2.97 11.05 13.44
CA LYS A 168 -2.44 12.36 13.06
C LYS A 168 -2.07 12.38 11.57
N GLU A 169 -2.07 13.58 11.00
CA GLU A 169 -1.56 13.84 9.65
C GLU A 169 -0.38 14.82 9.74
N PRO A 170 0.70 14.61 8.97
CA PRO A 170 1.77 15.60 8.87
C PRO A 170 1.31 16.82 8.06
N GLU A 171 1.96 17.97 8.25
CA GLU A 171 1.65 19.24 7.56
C GLU A 171 1.50 19.07 6.03
N ARG A 172 2.40 18.28 5.41
CA ARG A 172 2.35 17.91 3.99
C ARG A 172 1.91 16.46 3.84
N LYS A 173 0.60 16.23 3.97
CA LYS A 173 -0.02 14.90 4.08
C LYS A 173 0.21 13.96 2.90
N ASP A 174 0.34 14.46 1.68
CA ASP A 174 0.44 13.70 0.43
C ASP A 174 1.74 13.94 -0.36
N GLU A 175 2.73 14.58 0.29
CA GLU A 175 4.09 14.71 -0.24
C GLU A 175 4.79 13.35 -0.28
N CYS A 176 5.56 13.09 -1.35
CA CYS A 176 6.26 11.84 -1.61
C CYS A 176 7.32 11.53 -0.52
N CYS A 177 7.52 10.25 -0.22
CA CYS A 177 8.56 9.80 0.72
C CYS A 177 9.97 9.80 0.13
N GLY A 178 10.13 9.95 -1.18
CA GLY A 178 11.44 9.88 -1.85
C GLY A 178 11.84 8.49 -2.36
N PHE A 179 11.05 7.43 -2.12
CA PHE A 179 11.43 6.08 -2.56
C PHE A 179 11.45 5.92 -4.08
N GLY A 180 10.30 6.05 -4.76
CA GLY A 180 10.21 6.03 -6.24
C GLY A 180 10.79 4.79 -6.96
N GLY A 181 11.13 3.71 -6.25
CA GLY A 181 11.79 2.53 -6.84
C GLY A 181 13.21 2.84 -7.30
N MET A 182 13.43 2.85 -8.62
CA MET A 182 14.75 3.17 -9.20
C MET A 182 15.23 4.58 -8.85
N PHE A 183 14.31 5.53 -8.66
CA PHE A 183 14.66 6.90 -8.27
C PHE A 183 15.53 6.97 -7.01
N ALA A 184 15.22 6.19 -5.95
CA ALA A 184 16.05 6.18 -4.75
C ALA A 184 17.46 5.59 -4.96
N VAL A 185 17.66 4.82 -6.04
CA VAL A 185 18.95 4.23 -6.40
C VAL A 185 19.75 5.16 -7.30
N GLU A 186 19.09 5.79 -8.27
CA GLU A 186 19.71 6.67 -9.27
C GLU A 186 19.97 8.07 -8.73
N GLU A 187 19.09 8.59 -7.87
CA GLU A 187 19.15 9.95 -7.30
C GLU A 187 19.15 9.90 -5.76
N PRO A 188 20.15 9.23 -5.13
CA PRO A 188 20.11 8.94 -3.70
C PRO A 188 20.13 10.20 -2.84
N ASP A 189 20.86 11.25 -3.22
CA ASP A 189 20.95 12.48 -2.43
C ASP A 189 19.60 13.22 -2.35
N VAL A 190 18.89 13.27 -3.48
CA VAL A 190 17.56 13.88 -3.55
C VAL A 190 16.55 13.02 -2.80
N SER A 191 16.56 11.72 -3.04
CA SER A 191 15.70 10.74 -2.37
C SER A 191 15.83 10.81 -0.84
N ILE A 192 17.06 10.82 -0.33
CA ILE A 192 17.35 10.92 1.10
C ILE A 192 16.85 12.25 1.66
N ARG A 193 17.11 13.38 0.97
CA ARG A 193 16.64 14.69 1.41
C ARG A 193 15.12 14.73 1.55
N MET A 194 14.40 14.18 0.58
CA MET A 194 12.93 14.06 0.62
C MET A 194 12.46 13.21 1.81
N GLY A 195 13.06 12.04 2.01
CA GLY A 195 12.70 11.13 3.09
C GLY A 195 12.96 11.72 4.47
N GLU A 196 14.08 12.41 4.66
CA GLU A 196 14.41 13.09 5.91
C GLU A 196 13.41 14.20 6.25
N ASP A 197 13.04 15.04 5.27
CA ASP A 197 12.03 16.09 5.46
C ASP A 197 10.66 15.47 5.81
N LYS A 198 10.30 14.37 5.15
CA LYS A 198 9.05 13.64 5.41
C LYS A 198 9.03 13.06 6.83
N ILE A 199 10.12 12.44 7.28
CA ILE A 199 10.27 11.89 8.63
C ILE A 199 10.16 13.01 9.67
N ALA A 200 10.81 14.15 9.45
CA ALA A 200 10.73 15.29 10.37
C ALA A 200 9.28 15.77 10.54
N ARG A 201 8.50 15.85 9.45
CA ARG A 201 7.07 16.21 9.50
C ARG A 201 6.23 15.18 10.24
N HIS A 202 6.49 13.89 10.06
CA HIS A 202 5.81 12.85 10.84
C HIS A 202 6.14 12.96 12.34
N MET A 203 7.42 13.15 12.70
CA MET A 203 7.84 13.32 14.09
C MET A 203 7.23 14.58 14.74
N ALA A 204 7.08 15.67 14.00
CA ALA A 204 6.46 16.91 14.49
C ALA A 204 4.99 16.73 14.91
N THR A 205 4.32 15.66 14.46
CA THR A 205 2.96 15.32 14.92
C THR A 205 2.92 14.71 16.33
N GLY A 206 4.08 14.36 16.91
CA GLY A 206 4.19 13.61 18.16
C GLY A 206 3.93 12.11 18.00
N ALA A 207 3.94 11.60 16.77
CA ALA A 207 3.66 10.19 16.50
C ALA A 207 4.80 9.26 16.93
N GLU A 208 4.42 8.13 17.52
CA GLU A 208 5.29 7.00 17.82
C GLU A 208 5.48 6.13 16.56
N TYR A 209 4.44 6.01 15.74
CA TYR A 209 4.43 5.22 14.52
C TYR A 209 4.06 6.03 13.29
N VAL A 210 4.72 5.76 12.17
CA VAL A 210 4.24 6.10 10.82
C VAL A 210 3.58 4.87 10.22
N THR A 211 2.38 5.05 9.68
CA THR A 211 1.66 3.99 8.97
C THR A 211 1.30 4.39 7.55
N GLY A 212 1.11 3.41 6.67
CA GLY A 212 0.72 3.63 5.28
C GLY A 212 0.39 2.32 4.57
N PRO A 213 -0.11 2.40 3.32
CA PRO A 213 -0.56 1.26 2.55
C PRO A 213 0.56 0.65 1.67
N ASP A 214 1.81 1.12 1.79
CA ASP A 214 2.93 0.61 0.98
C ASP A 214 4.16 0.35 1.85
N SER A 215 4.52 -0.92 2.00
CA SER A 215 5.72 -1.34 2.74
C SER A 215 7.00 -0.75 2.16
N SER A 216 7.07 -0.47 0.86
CA SER A 216 8.26 0.12 0.23
C SER A 216 8.51 1.57 0.66
N CYS A 217 7.46 2.39 0.77
CA CYS A 217 7.54 3.74 1.32
C CYS A 217 7.98 3.71 2.80
N LEU A 218 7.38 2.81 3.58
CA LEU A 218 7.71 2.63 4.99
C LEU A 218 9.15 2.15 5.19
N MET A 219 9.62 1.20 4.36
CA MET A 219 10.99 0.71 4.35
C MET A 219 12.00 1.82 4.11
N HIS A 220 11.75 2.65 3.08
CA HIS A 220 12.64 3.74 2.73
C HIS A 220 12.80 4.74 3.88
N MET A 221 11.69 5.19 4.46
CA MET A 221 11.72 6.09 5.62
C MET A 221 12.32 5.42 6.85
N ALA A 222 12.03 4.13 7.09
CA ALA A 222 12.62 3.36 8.19
C ALA A 222 14.15 3.26 8.08
N GLY A 223 14.68 3.04 6.88
CA GLY A 223 16.12 3.01 6.62
C GLY A 223 16.81 4.33 6.96
N ILE A 224 16.23 5.45 6.52
CA ILE A 224 16.73 6.80 6.82
C ILE A 224 16.65 7.08 8.32
N ALA A 225 15.49 6.86 8.94
CA ALA A 225 15.27 7.07 10.37
C ALA A 225 16.26 6.27 11.22
N LYS A 226 16.49 5.00 10.88
CA LYS A 226 17.43 4.11 11.56
C LYS A 226 18.87 4.62 11.47
N ARG A 227 19.31 5.04 10.28
CA ARG A 227 20.66 5.61 10.08
C ARG A 227 20.87 6.88 10.92
N GLN A 228 19.82 7.65 11.14
CA GLN A 228 19.85 8.89 11.92
C GLN A 228 19.46 8.71 13.40
N HIS A 229 19.32 7.46 13.87
CA HIS A 229 18.91 7.14 15.25
C HIS A 229 17.60 7.85 15.68
N LYS A 230 16.65 8.03 14.76
CA LYS A 230 15.33 8.57 15.09
C LYS A 230 14.48 7.49 15.78
N PRO A 231 13.71 7.84 16.83
CA PRO A 231 12.95 6.86 17.61
C PRO A 231 11.63 6.43 16.96
N ILE A 232 11.18 7.10 15.90
CA ILE A 232 9.90 6.83 15.25
C ILE A 232 9.90 5.46 14.56
N GLN A 233 8.81 4.71 14.72
CA GLN A 233 8.65 3.36 14.19
C GLN A 233 7.76 3.35 12.94
N PHE A 234 7.82 2.28 12.15
CA PHE A 234 7.09 2.17 10.89
C PHE A 234 6.32 0.86 10.86
N ILE A 235 5.03 0.93 10.53
CA ILE A 235 4.13 -0.23 10.56
C ILE A 235 3.10 -0.14 9.44
N HIS A 236 2.97 -1.19 8.62
CA HIS A 236 1.95 -1.24 7.57
C HIS A 236 0.53 -1.12 8.16
N VAL A 237 -0.35 -0.35 7.52
CA VAL A 237 -1.71 -0.07 8.03
C VAL A 237 -2.48 -1.35 8.36
N VAL A 238 -2.39 -2.37 7.50
CA VAL A 238 -3.09 -3.64 7.71
C VAL A 238 -2.74 -4.34 9.03
N GLN A 239 -1.52 -4.14 9.55
CA GLN A 239 -1.10 -4.72 10.82
C GLN A 239 -1.78 -4.04 12.00
N ILE A 240 -2.01 -2.72 11.90
CA ILE A 240 -2.80 -1.99 12.89
C ILE A 240 -4.26 -2.44 12.82
N LEU A 241 -4.84 -2.55 11.62
CA LEU A 241 -6.23 -2.98 11.44
C LEU A 241 -6.47 -4.42 11.91
N ALA A 242 -5.44 -5.27 11.82
CA ALA A 242 -5.44 -6.65 12.28
C ALA A 242 -4.91 -6.83 13.72
N ALA A 243 -4.64 -5.75 14.46
CA ALA A 243 -4.08 -5.84 15.80
C ALA A 243 -4.96 -6.75 16.67
N GLY A 244 -4.35 -7.69 17.42
CA GLY A 244 -5.08 -8.65 18.26
C GLY A 244 -5.56 -9.92 17.56
N LEU A 245 -5.26 -10.12 16.26
CA LEU A 245 -5.47 -11.37 15.53
C LEU A 245 -4.22 -12.27 15.47
#